data_AF-A0AA37NN12-F1
#
_entry.id   AF-A0AA37NN12-F1
#
_cell.length_a   1.000
_cell.length_b   1.000
_cell.length_c   1.000
_cell.angle_alpha   90.00
_cell.angle_beta   90.00
_cell.angle_gamma   90.00
#
_symmetry.space_group_name_H-M   'P 1'
#
loop_
_entity.id
_entity.type
_entity.pdbx_description
1 polymer ?
#
loop_
_entity_poly.entity_id
_entity_poly.type
_entity_poly.pdbx_seq_one_letter_code
_entity_poly.pdbx_strand_id
1 'polypeptide(L)'
;MKFVIYNVENCRTRENRVGKRSIRFNSVTGNMYLSTKLAKEMNITMNDRLEFGCDENNPKEWFLHKTTDKRGFPLQFNRGGTRLRNKYICKTILDIAKVKESATFLVSKDPVKTELGPFYRIILSCPILPKNKPKL
;
A
#
# COMPACT_ATOMS: atom_id res chain seq x y z
N MET A 1 -5.89 -11.34 -21.60
CA MET A 1 -5.39 -10.90 -20.28
C MET A 1 -4.05 -10.20 -20.47
N LYS A 2 -3.84 -9.00 -19.91
CA LYS A 2 -2.58 -8.25 -20.03
C LYS A 2 -1.86 -8.27 -18.68
N PHE A 3 -0.68 -8.86 -18.62
CA PHE A 3 0.11 -8.95 -17.39
C PHE A 3 1.05 -7.74 -17.29
N VAL A 4 1.18 -7.21 -16.08
CA VAL A 4 2.29 -6.33 -15.73
C VAL A 4 3.25 -7.17 -14.90
N ILE A 5 4.45 -7.42 -15.44
CA ILE A 5 5.48 -8.20 -14.76
C ILE A 5 6.25 -7.25 -13.84
N TYR A 6 6.07 -7.44 -12.54
CA TYR A 6 6.89 -6.80 -11.52
C TYR A 6 7.98 -7.78 -11.10
N ASN A 7 9.23 -7.35 -11.18
CA ASN A 7 10.38 -8.16 -10.82
C ASN A 7 11.34 -7.36 -9.94
N VAL A 8 12.35 -8.07 -9.46
CA VAL A 8 13.36 -7.51 -8.57
C VAL A 8 14.08 -6.31 -9.19
N GLU A 9 14.27 -6.26 -10.51
CA GLU A 9 14.94 -5.15 -11.19
C GLU A 9 14.06 -3.89 -11.24
N ASN A 10 12.79 -4.04 -11.63
CA ASN A 10 11.88 -2.91 -11.80
C ASN A 10 11.23 -2.44 -10.48
N CYS A 11 11.39 -3.19 -9.39
CA CYS A 11 10.91 -2.83 -8.04
C CYS A 11 12.03 -2.43 -7.08
N ARG A 12 13.24 -2.07 -7.55
CA ARG A 12 14.37 -1.70 -6.67
C ARG A 12 14.56 -0.19 -6.46
N THR A 13 14.37 0.63 -7.49
CA THR A 13 14.80 2.04 -7.43
C THR A 13 13.68 3.01 -7.06
N ARG A 14 14.07 4.21 -6.59
CA ARG A 14 13.12 5.29 -6.27
C ARG A 14 12.50 5.86 -7.56
N GLU A 15 13.25 5.92 -8.67
CA GLU A 15 12.72 6.40 -9.94
C GLU A 15 11.55 5.53 -10.41
N ASN A 16 11.62 4.22 -10.17
CA ASN A 16 10.54 3.28 -10.51
C ASN A 16 9.27 3.47 -9.67
N ARG A 17 9.30 4.23 -8.57
CA ARG A 17 8.12 4.56 -7.75
C ARG A 17 7.35 5.76 -8.30
N VAL A 18 8.01 6.66 -9.01
CA VAL A 18 7.41 7.93 -9.43
C VAL A 18 6.28 7.64 -10.42
N GLY A 19 5.10 8.19 -10.13
CA GLY A 19 3.91 8.00 -10.97
C GLY A 19 3.28 6.60 -10.89
N LYS A 20 3.76 5.69 -10.03
CA LYS A 20 3.14 4.37 -9.82
C LYS A 20 2.09 4.38 -8.72
N ARG A 21 1.15 3.43 -8.80
CA ARG A 21 0.20 3.11 -7.74
C ARG A 21 0.94 2.35 -6.65
N SER A 22 1.11 2.96 -5.47
CA SER A 22 1.88 2.33 -4.40
C SER A 22 1.45 2.80 -3.02
N ILE A 23 1.75 2.01 -2.01
CA ILE A 23 1.59 2.37 -0.59
C ILE A 23 2.90 2.08 0.14
N ARG A 24 3.37 3.04 0.95
CA ARG A 24 4.57 2.90 1.79
C ARG A 24 4.16 2.59 3.21
N PHE A 25 4.65 1.50 3.77
CA PHE A 25 4.48 1.13 5.17
C PHE A 25 5.73 1.49 5.98
N ASN A 26 5.53 1.93 7.22
CA ASN A 26 6.59 2.17 8.19
C ASN A 26 6.12 1.64 9.56
N SER A 27 6.69 0.51 10.01
CA SER A 27 6.31 -0.13 11.28
C SER A 27 6.82 0.60 12.53
N VAL A 28 7.83 1.47 12.40
CA VAL A 28 8.32 2.30 13.51
C VAL A 28 7.23 3.27 13.98
N THR A 29 6.65 4.00 13.02
CA THR A 29 5.63 5.05 13.27
C THR A 29 4.19 4.53 13.14
N GLY A 30 4.00 3.43 12.41
CA GLY A 30 2.69 2.93 11.97
C GLY A 30 2.10 3.69 10.79
N ASN A 31 2.85 4.62 10.18
CA ASN A 31 2.35 5.40 9.06
C ASN A 31 2.32 4.59 7.76
N MET A 32 1.24 4.77 7.01
CA MET A 32 1.09 4.25 5.65
C MET A 32 0.75 5.38 4.69
N TYR A 33 1.62 5.63 3.71
CA TYR A 33 1.46 6.71 2.74
C TYR A 33 1.04 6.17 1.39
N LEU A 34 -0.08 6.66 0.87
CA LEU A 34 -0.52 6.37 -0.49
C LEU A 34 0.26 7.26 -1.45
N SER A 35 0.63 6.73 -2.61
CA SER A 35 1.12 7.57 -3.70
C SER A 35 0.00 8.46 -4.22
N THR A 36 0.37 9.65 -4.71
CA THR A 36 -0.59 10.58 -5.32
C THR A 36 -1.35 9.93 -6.47
N LYS A 37 -0.70 9.05 -7.25
CA LYS A 37 -1.35 8.30 -8.34
C LYS A 37 -2.43 7.35 -7.82
N LEU A 38 -2.13 6.58 -6.77
CA LEU A 38 -3.10 5.66 -6.15
C LEU A 38 -4.29 6.43 -5.57
N ALA A 39 -4.03 7.48 -4.79
CA ALA A 39 -5.09 8.28 -4.18
C ALA A 39 -6.01 8.94 -5.21
N LYS A 40 -5.45 9.49 -6.30
CA LYS A 40 -6.23 10.07 -7.40
C LYS A 40 -7.07 9.03 -8.13
N GLU A 41 -6.49 7.87 -8.48
CA GLU A 41 -7.22 6.83 -9.23
C GLU A 41 -8.29 6.12 -8.41
N MET A 42 -8.13 6.03 -7.08
CA MET A 42 -9.18 5.56 -6.17
C MET A 42 -10.22 6.64 -5.85
N ASN A 43 -10.04 7.86 -6.37
CA ASN A 43 -10.86 9.04 -6.08
C ASN A 43 -11.04 9.26 -4.57
N ILE A 44 -9.91 9.34 -3.86
CA ILE A 44 -9.87 9.52 -2.41
C ILE A 44 -10.09 10.98 -2.05
N THR A 45 -11.01 11.22 -1.13
CA THR A 45 -11.46 12.52 -0.61
C THR A 45 -11.38 12.56 0.92
N MET A 46 -11.62 13.72 1.53
CA MET A 46 -11.49 13.92 2.98
C MET A 46 -12.42 13.06 3.83
N ASN A 47 -13.57 12.65 3.29
CA ASN A 47 -14.55 11.84 4.00
C ASN A 47 -14.30 10.32 3.85
N ASP A 48 -13.37 9.94 2.98
CA ASP A 48 -13.05 8.54 2.73
C ASP A 48 -12.19 7.97 3.86
N ARG A 49 -12.36 6.66 4.03
CA ARG A 49 -11.61 5.80 4.93
C ARG A 49 -11.08 4.62 4.14
N LEU A 50 -10.10 3.94 4.73
CA LEU A 50 -9.53 2.74 4.13
C LEU A 50 -9.71 1.53 5.03
N GLU A 51 -9.97 0.39 4.41
CA GLU A 51 -9.95 -0.93 5.04
C GLU A 51 -8.90 -1.81 4.35
N PHE A 52 -8.43 -2.80 5.10
CA PHE A 52 -7.53 -3.82 4.58
C PHE A 52 -8.25 -5.16 4.61
N GLY A 53 -8.38 -5.78 3.44
CA GLY A 53 -8.80 -7.16 3.33
C GLY A 53 -7.57 -8.06 3.33
N CYS A 54 -7.64 -9.19 4.03
CA CYS A 54 -6.69 -10.30 3.91
C CYS A 54 -7.48 -11.52 3.45
N ASP A 55 -6.95 -12.26 2.48
CA ASP A 55 -7.50 -13.58 2.15
C ASP A 55 -7.16 -14.56 3.29
N GLU A 56 -8.19 -15.16 3.90
CA GLU A 56 -8.02 -16.12 4.99
C GLU A 56 -7.31 -17.39 4.53
N ASN A 57 -7.48 -17.78 3.25
CA ASN A 57 -6.84 -18.95 2.67
C ASN A 57 -5.42 -18.67 2.19
N ASN A 58 -5.09 -17.40 1.96
CA ASN A 58 -3.77 -16.98 1.53
C ASN A 58 -3.33 -15.69 2.25
N PRO A 59 -2.69 -15.80 3.42
CA PRO A 59 -2.26 -14.65 4.23
C PRO A 59 -1.28 -13.69 3.54
N LYS A 60 -0.76 -14.02 2.35
CA LYS A 60 0.07 -13.14 1.52
C LYS A 60 -0.75 -12.23 0.61
N GLU A 61 -2.05 -12.47 0.47
CA GLU A 61 -2.96 -11.69 -0.35
C GLU A 61 -3.64 -10.63 0.48
N TRP A 62 -3.14 -9.40 0.34
CA TRP A 62 -3.67 -8.22 1.01
C TRP A 62 -4.25 -7.26 0.01
N PHE A 63 -5.35 -6.63 0.39
CA PHE A 63 -6.13 -5.75 -0.47
C PHE A 63 -6.45 -4.45 0.25
N LEU A 64 -6.52 -3.38 -0.52
CA LEU A 64 -6.95 -2.07 -0.07
C LEU A 64 -8.36 -1.79 -0.58
N HIS A 65 -9.25 -1.41 0.32
CA HIS A 65 -10.62 -1.04 0.01
C HIS A 65 -10.92 0.39 0.49
N LYS A 66 -11.58 1.18 -0.35
CA LYS A 66 -12.06 2.52 0.01
C LYS A 66 -13.50 2.42 0.49
N THR A 67 -13.77 2.98 1.66
CA THR A 67 -15.10 2.99 2.27
C THR A 67 -15.41 4.36 2.88
N THR A 68 -16.67 4.61 3.20
CA THR A 68 -17.10 5.72 4.07
C THR A 68 -17.55 5.21 5.45
N ASP A 69 -17.51 3.90 5.70
CA ASP A 69 -17.90 3.30 6.98
C ASP A 69 -16.95 3.77 8.10
N LYS A 70 -17.52 4.10 9.27
CA LYS A 70 -16.78 4.58 10.44
C LYS A 70 -15.79 3.56 11.01
N ARG A 71 -15.98 2.26 10.72
CA ARG A 71 -15.06 1.17 11.07
C ARG A 71 -13.77 1.23 10.26
N GLY A 72 -13.78 1.85 9.09
CA GLY A 72 -12.59 2.07 8.27
C GLY A 72 -11.57 3.02 8.92
N PHE A 73 -10.30 2.85 8.57
CA PHE A 73 -9.21 3.68 9.08
C PHE A 73 -9.30 5.12 8.53
N PRO A 74 -9.25 6.14 9.39
CA PRO A 74 -9.33 7.53 8.97
C PRO A 74 -8.08 7.93 8.19
N LEU A 75 -8.30 8.72 7.13
CA LEU A 75 -7.23 9.31 6.34
C LEU A 75 -6.82 10.67 6.87
N GLN A 76 -5.55 10.99 6.69
CA GLN A 76 -4.95 12.27 7.02
C GLN A 76 -4.31 12.83 5.76
N PHE A 77 -4.59 14.10 5.48
CA PHE A 77 -4.09 14.82 4.32
C PHE A 77 -3.11 15.87 4.83
N ASN A 78 -1.84 15.76 4.45
CA ASN A 78 -0.83 16.75 4.78
C ASN A 78 0.07 17.04 3.57
N ARG A 79 1.05 17.94 3.72
CA ARG A 79 2.03 18.24 2.66
C ARG A 79 2.75 17.00 2.13
N GLY A 80 2.85 15.94 2.93
CA GLY A 80 3.45 14.65 2.57
C GLY A 80 2.52 13.69 1.82
N GLY A 81 1.27 14.09 1.55
CA GLY A 81 0.27 13.31 0.82
C GLY A 81 -0.83 12.73 1.70
N THR A 82 -1.57 11.77 1.15
CA THR A 82 -2.63 11.04 1.84
C THR A 82 -2.02 9.87 2.61
N ARG A 83 -2.30 9.79 3.91
CA ARG A 83 -1.83 8.70 4.77
C ARG A 83 -2.91 8.21 5.71
N LEU A 84 -2.70 7.01 6.24
CA LEU A 84 -3.35 6.54 7.46
C LEU A 84 -2.30 6.05 8.45
N ARG A 85 -2.73 5.68 9.66
CA ARG A 85 -1.84 5.16 10.70
C ARG A 85 -2.43 3.92 11.36
N ASN A 86 -1.72 2.81 11.26
CA ASN A 86 -2.00 1.59 12.01
C ASN A 86 -0.70 0.79 12.18
N LYS A 87 -0.21 0.66 13.42
CA LYS A 87 1.06 -0.02 13.71
C LYS A 87 0.98 -1.53 13.55
N TYR A 88 -0.17 -2.13 13.86
CA TYR A 88 -0.40 -3.56 13.73
C TYR A 88 -0.32 -3.97 12.26
N ILE A 89 -1.14 -3.36 11.38
CA ILE A 89 -1.14 -3.65 9.94
C ILE A 89 0.24 -3.45 9.31
N CYS A 90 0.94 -2.36 9.65
CA CYS A 90 2.31 -2.16 9.19
C CYS A 90 3.25 -3.32 9.55
N LYS A 91 3.21 -3.77 10.80
CA LYS A 91 4.06 -4.89 11.24
C LYS A 91 3.65 -6.17 10.52
N THR A 92 2.37 -6.52 10.51
CA THR A 92 1.85 -7.72 9.86
C THR A 92 2.29 -7.81 8.40
N ILE A 93 2.05 -6.77 7.60
CA ILE A 93 2.41 -6.78 6.17
C ILE A 93 3.93 -6.83 5.96
N LEU A 94 4.71 -6.09 6.76
CA LEU A 94 6.18 -6.09 6.64
C LEU A 94 6.79 -7.43 7.08
N ASP A 95 6.25 -8.07 8.12
CA ASP A 95 6.67 -9.38 8.61
C ASP A 95 6.40 -10.46 7.56
N ILE A 96 5.21 -10.45 6.94
CA ILE A 96 4.87 -11.33 5.81
C ILE A 96 5.84 -11.15 4.64
N ALA A 97 6.19 -9.90 4.33
CA ALA A 97 7.14 -9.56 3.28
C ALA A 97 8.61 -9.76 3.70
N LYS A 98 8.89 -10.14 4.96
CA LYS A 98 10.24 -10.28 5.53
C LYS A 98 11.10 -9.02 5.41
N VAL A 99 10.48 -7.84 5.55
CA VAL A 99 11.17 -6.54 5.48
C VAL A 99 11.23 -5.87 6.85
N LYS A 100 12.42 -5.36 7.20
CA LYS A 100 12.61 -4.56 8.41
C LYS A 100 12.14 -3.12 8.21
N GLU A 101 11.48 -2.57 9.24
CA GLU A 101 11.09 -1.16 9.41
C GLU A 101 10.17 -0.52 8.36
N SER A 102 10.53 -0.51 7.08
CA SER A 102 9.71 0.13 6.05
C SER A 102 9.96 -0.40 4.64
N ALA A 103 8.90 -0.42 3.84
CA ALA A 103 8.91 -0.77 2.43
C ALA A 103 7.83 0.02 1.69
N THR A 104 7.97 0.13 0.38
CA THR A 104 6.88 0.53 -0.52
C THR A 104 6.44 -0.68 -1.32
N PHE A 105 5.14 -0.91 -1.41
CA PHE A 105 4.56 -1.96 -2.25
C PHE A 105 3.72 -1.33 -3.34
N LEU A 106 3.71 -1.97 -4.50
CA LEU A 106 2.84 -1.58 -5.60
C LEU A 106 1.42 -2.07 -5.36
N VAL A 107 0.45 -1.36 -5.93
CA VAL A 107 -0.97 -1.70 -5.81
C VAL A 107 -1.53 -1.93 -7.20
N SER A 108 -2.17 -3.09 -7.40
CA SER A 108 -2.77 -3.49 -8.67
C SER A 108 -3.72 -2.42 -9.21
N LYS A 109 -3.75 -2.27 -10.53
CA LYS A 109 -4.72 -1.41 -11.21
C LYS A 109 -6.11 -2.02 -11.21
N ASP A 110 -6.16 -3.32 -11.45
CA ASP A 110 -7.40 -4.07 -11.61
C ASP A 110 -7.82 -4.59 -10.23
N PRO A 111 -8.98 -4.14 -9.70
CA PRO A 111 -9.50 -4.61 -8.43
C PRO A 111 -10.24 -5.93 -8.59
N VAL A 112 -10.30 -6.69 -7.51
CA VAL A 112 -11.35 -7.70 -7.33
C VAL A 112 -12.64 -6.96 -7.00
N LYS A 113 -13.72 -7.25 -7.72
CA LYS A 113 -15.05 -6.66 -7.44
C LYS A 113 -15.79 -7.54 -6.44
N THR A 114 -16.27 -6.96 -5.36
CA THR A 114 -17.12 -7.61 -4.35
C THR A 114 -18.39 -6.80 -4.14
N GLU A 115 -19.34 -7.32 -3.36
CA GLU A 115 -20.56 -6.59 -2.97
C GLU A 115 -20.25 -5.31 -2.18
N LEU A 116 -19.15 -5.30 -1.42
CA LEU A 116 -18.67 -4.14 -0.68
C LEU A 116 -17.98 -3.11 -1.59
N GLY A 117 -17.63 -3.49 -2.82
CA GLY A 117 -16.98 -2.64 -3.82
C GLY A 117 -15.62 -3.16 -4.27
N PRO A 118 -14.76 -2.30 -4.85
CA PRO A 118 -13.47 -2.72 -5.39
C PRO A 118 -12.42 -2.93 -4.28
N PHE A 119 -11.70 -4.05 -4.35
CA PHE A 119 -10.56 -4.41 -3.51
C PHE A 119 -9.29 -4.46 -4.37
N TYR A 120 -8.33 -3.56 -4.10
CA TYR A 120 -7.10 -3.45 -4.88
C TYR A 120 -5.95 -4.21 -4.21
N ARG A 121 -5.42 -5.22 -4.90
CA ARG A 121 -4.33 -6.06 -4.38
C ARG A 121 -3.05 -5.26 -4.14
N ILE A 122 -2.45 -5.44 -2.97
CA ILE A 122 -1.12 -4.95 -2.60
C ILE A 122 -0.11 -6.05 -2.95
N ILE A 123 0.88 -5.73 -3.79
CA ILE A 123 1.83 -6.72 -4.31
C ILE A 123 2.98 -6.87 -3.32
N LEU A 124 2.87 -7.88 -2.43
CA LEU A 124 3.85 -8.09 -1.35
C LEU A 124 5.15 -8.77 -1.78
N SER A 125 5.18 -9.42 -2.95
CA SER A 125 6.33 -10.21 -3.42
C SER A 125 7.54 -9.39 -3.85
N CYS A 126 7.39 -8.08 -4.11
CA CYS A 126 8.45 -7.21 -4.62
C CYS A 126 8.50 -5.87 -3.85
N PRO A 127 8.87 -5.88 -2.55
CA PRO A 127 8.99 -4.66 -1.77
C PRO A 127 10.09 -3.75 -2.33
N ILE A 128 9.77 -2.47 -2.48
CA ILE A 128 10.74 -1.43 -2.83
C ILE A 128 11.32 -0.86 -1.53
N LEU A 129 12.57 -1.21 -1.24
CA LEU A 129 13.25 -0.83 -0.02
C LEU A 129 13.75 0.63 -0.08
N PRO A 130 13.67 1.40 1.03
CA PRO A 130 14.35 2.69 1.08
C PRO A 130 15.84 2.49 0.82
N LYS A 131 16.51 3.40 0.08
CA LYS A 131 17.97 3.35 -0.01
C LYS A 131 18.51 3.45 1.42
N ASN A 132 19.32 2.48 1.84
CA ASN A 132 20.24 2.73 2.94
C ASN A 132 21.06 3.94 2.49
N LYS A 133 20.97 5.07 3.19
CA LYS A 133 22.09 6.00 3.13
C LYS A 133 23.30 5.17 3.58
N PRO A 134 24.42 5.16 2.83
CA PRO A 134 25.67 4.75 3.43
C PRO A 134 25.78 5.51 4.76
N LYS A 135 26.04 4.80 5.85
CA LYS A 135 26.52 5.50 7.05
C LYS A 135 27.83 6.14 6.60
N LEU A 136 27.83 7.47 6.49
CA LEU A 136 29.06 8.27 6.45
C LEU A 136 29.83 8.00 7.74
#